data_AF-A0A1E7ETS3-F1
#
_entry.id   AF-A0A1E7ETS3-F1
#
_cell.length_a   1.000
_cell.length_b   1.000
_cell.length_c   1.000
_cell.angle_alpha   90.00
_cell.angle_beta   90.00
_cell.angle_gamma   90.00
#
_symmetry.space_group_name_H-M   'P 1'
#
loop_
_entity.id
_entity.type
_entity.pdbx_description
1 polymer ?
#
loop_
_entity_poly.entity_id
_entity_poly.type
_entity_poly.pdbx_seq_one_letter_code
_entity_poly.pdbx_strand_id
1 'polypeptide(L)'
;ESFVRGSGAGGQKVNKTSNCVALLHTPTGVRVDCQDTRSLQQNRKIARKRLKEKLDLFWNGSNSKQSMKQVQASKKKKKTKLKNKSRLKEKKLSKKQQLLLQLEEKEKEEEDEEEKQFNE
;
A
#
# COMPACT_ATOMS: atom_id res chain seq x y z
N GLU A 1 -32.76 8.68 7.75
CA GLU A 1 -31.50 8.48 8.51
C GLU A 1 -31.81 8.52 9.99
N SER A 2 -31.06 7.77 10.81
CA SER A 2 -31.29 7.70 12.26
C SER A 2 -30.01 8.09 13.02
N PHE A 3 -30.17 8.74 14.16
CA PHE A 3 -29.08 9.17 15.02
C PHE A 3 -29.07 8.35 16.29
N VAL A 4 -27.95 7.69 16.54
CA VAL A 4 -27.78 6.79 17.68
C VAL A 4 -26.78 7.43 18.64
N ARG A 5 -26.94 7.16 19.94
CA ARG A 5 -25.89 7.44 20.91
C ARG A 5 -24.72 6.52 20.64
N GLY A 6 -23.50 7.01 20.87
CA GLY A 6 -22.33 6.16 20.67
C GLY A 6 -22.38 4.95 21.59
N SER A 7 -22.14 3.77 21.04
CA SER A 7 -22.06 2.52 21.81
C SER A 7 -20.59 2.11 21.95
N GLY A 8 -20.06 2.01 23.17
CA GLY A 8 -18.69 1.56 23.41
C GLY A 8 -18.12 2.06 24.74
N ALA A 9 -16.87 1.69 25.04
CA ALA A 9 -16.11 2.12 26.21
C ALA A 9 -15.67 3.60 26.13
N GLY A 10 -16.58 4.48 25.73
CA GLY A 10 -16.36 5.92 25.66
C GLY A 10 -16.63 6.59 27.00
N GLY A 11 -16.02 7.77 27.19
CA GLY A 11 -16.33 8.62 28.34
C GLY A 11 -17.76 9.19 28.29
N GLN A 12 -18.12 9.94 29.32
CA GLN A 12 -19.45 10.55 29.51
C GLN A 12 -19.98 11.27 28.25
N LYS A 13 -19.10 11.92 27.49
CA LYS A 13 -19.44 12.67 26.28
C LYS A 13 -19.99 11.78 25.15
N VAL A 14 -19.46 10.56 24.99
CA VAL A 14 -19.89 9.61 23.95
C VAL A 14 -21.29 9.08 24.26
N ASN A 15 -21.56 8.80 25.54
CA ASN A 15 -22.84 8.26 25.98
C ASN A 15 -23.96 9.30 25.92
N LYS A 16 -23.64 10.59 26.13
CA LYS A 16 -24.64 11.67 26.09
C LYS A 16 -24.96 12.15 24.67
N THR A 17 -23.99 12.14 23.76
CA THR A 17 -24.13 12.78 22.44
C THR A 17 -24.61 11.78 21.38
N SER A 18 -25.70 12.11 20.68
CA SER A 18 -26.22 11.33 19.55
C SER A 18 -25.52 11.73 18.23
N ASN A 19 -24.22 11.47 18.13
CA ASN A 19 -23.43 11.81 16.93
C ASN A 19 -23.20 10.63 15.97
N CYS A 20 -23.57 9.41 16.35
CA CYS A 20 -23.49 8.24 15.49
C CYS A 20 -24.62 8.30 14.45
N VAL A 21 -24.27 8.17 13.17
CA VAL A 21 -25.22 8.22 12.05
C VAL A 21 -25.42 6.82 11.52
N ALA A 22 -26.66 6.33 11.56
CA ALA A 22 -27.07 5.09 10.95
C ALA A 22 -27.96 5.38 9.73
N LEU A 23 -27.46 5.00 8.55
CA LEU A 23 -28.13 5.08 7.27
C LEU A 23 -28.56 3.69 6.82
N LEU A 24 -29.80 3.59 6.34
CA LEU A 24 -30.34 2.41 5.68
C LEU A 24 -30.74 2.83 4.27
N HIS A 25 -30.25 2.12 3.27
CA HIS A 25 -30.76 2.24 1.92
C HIS A 25 -31.98 1.33 1.79
N THR A 26 -33.17 1.92 1.79
CA THR A 26 -34.46 1.21 1.81
C THR A 26 -34.60 0.13 0.73
N PRO A 27 -34.28 0.39 -0.57
CA PRO A 27 -34.57 -0.61 -1.60
C PRO A 27 -33.57 -1.78 -1.64
N THR A 28 -32.33 -1.62 -1.15
CA THR A 28 -31.36 -2.72 -1.12
C THR A 28 -31.14 -3.32 0.27
N GLY A 29 -31.73 -2.72 1.31
CA GLY A 29 -31.51 -3.14 2.70
C GLY A 29 -30.10 -2.87 3.25
N VAL A 30 -29.21 -2.22 2.49
CA VAL A 30 -27.82 -1.99 2.91
C VAL A 30 -27.78 -0.97 4.05
N ARG A 31 -27.26 -1.40 5.20
CA ARG A 31 -27.06 -0.56 6.39
C ARG A 31 -25.60 -0.12 6.55
N VAL A 32 -25.42 1.15 6.92
CA VAL A 32 -24.13 1.75 7.25
C VAL A 32 -24.29 2.59 8.51
N ASP A 33 -23.46 2.31 9.48
CA ASP A 33 -23.23 3.07 10.69
C ASP A 33 -21.89 3.81 10.61
N CYS A 34 -21.83 4.99 11.24
CA CYS A 34 -20.64 5.83 11.22
C CYS A 34 -20.53 6.65 12.50
N GLN A 35 -19.42 6.43 13.23
CA GLN A 35 -19.04 7.16 14.44
C GLN A 35 -17.53 7.48 14.42
N ASP A 36 -17.03 7.99 13.29
CA ASP A 36 -15.60 8.25 13.13
C ASP A 36 -15.15 9.54 13.85
N THR A 37 -16.03 10.55 13.87
CA THR A 37 -15.71 11.89 14.41
C THR A 37 -16.70 12.31 15.48
N ARG A 38 -16.31 13.33 16.27
CA ARG A 38 -17.21 13.97 17.23
C ARG A 38 -18.32 14.82 16.58
N SER A 39 -18.18 15.17 15.30
CA SER A 39 -19.11 16.04 14.57
C SER A 39 -20.15 15.24 13.80
N LEU A 40 -21.42 15.53 14.07
CA LEU A 40 -22.55 14.90 13.39
C LEU A 40 -22.52 15.12 11.86
N GLN A 41 -22.21 16.35 11.44
CA GLN A 41 -22.22 16.71 10.02
C GLN A 41 -21.11 16.01 9.25
N GLN A 42 -19.92 15.86 9.86
CA GLN A 42 -18.84 15.08 9.28
C GLN A 42 -19.23 13.60 9.19
N ASN A 43 -19.80 13.03 10.26
CA ASN A 43 -20.27 11.65 10.26
C ASN A 43 -21.35 11.42 9.19
N ARG A 44 -22.28 12.35 8.97
CA ARG A 44 -23.26 12.28 7.87
C ARG A 44 -22.60 12.19 6.49
N LYS A 45 -21.62 13.07 6.23
CA LYS A 45 -20.89 13.08 4.94
C LYS A 45 -20.15 11.76 4.73
N ILE A 46 -19.48 11.27 5.77
CA ILE A 46 -18.72 10.02 5.71
C ILE A 46 -19.66 8.81 5.54
N ALA A 47 -20.75 8.75 6.29
CA ALA A 47 -21.76 7.68 6.19
C ALA A 47 -22.33 7.58 4.77
N ARG A 48 -22.68 8.71 4.14
CA ARG A 48 -23.16 8.71 2.74
C ARG A 48 -22.10 8.25 1.75
N LYS A 49 -20.84 8.67 1.94
CA LYS A 49 -19.73 8.20 1.11
C LYS A 49 -19.58 6.68 1.22
N ARG A 50 -19.55 6.13 2.43
CA ARG A 50 -19.48 4.69 2.70
C ARG A 50 -20.69 3.93 2.14
N LEU A 51 -21.89 4.50 2.26
CA LEU A 51 -23.10 3.89 1.69
C LEU A 51 -23.01 3.81 0.17
N LYS A 52 -22.57 4.88 -0.50
CA LYS A 52 -22.35 4.89 -1.95
C LYS A 52 -21.32 3.84 -2.38
N GLU A 53 -20.24 3.69 -1.62
CA GLU A 53 -19.21 2.68 -1.88
C GLU A 53 -19.76 1.25 -1.71
N LYS A 54 -20.51 0.98 -0.63
CA LYS A 54 -21.16 -0.33 -0.45
C LYS A 54 -22.20 -0.62 -1.54
N LEU A 55 -22.96 0.39 -1.97
CA LEU A 55 -23.91 0.23 -3.07
C LEU A 55 -23.20 -0.03 -4.39
N ASP A 56 -22.11 0.69 -4.69
CA ASP A 56 -21.30 0.44 -5.89
C ASP A 56 -20.76 -1.00 -5.91
N LEU A 57 -20.32 -1.51 -4.77
CA LEU A 57 -19.92 -2.91 -4.63
C LEU A 57 -21.09 -3.89 -4.80
N PHE A 58 -22.27 -3.57 -4.26
CA PHE A 58 -23.45 -4.41 -4.37
C PHE A 58 -23.92 -4.56 -5.82
N TRP A 59 -23.97 -3.46 -6.59
CA TRP A 59 -24.44 -3.48 -7.98
C TRP A 59 -23.36 -3.90 -8.97
N ASN A 60 -22.14 -3.39 -8.83
CA ASN A 60 -21.06 -3.59 -9.82
C ASN A 60 -20.07 -4.69 -9.44
N GLY A 61 -20.06 -5.15 -8.18
CA GLY A 61 -19.20 -6.24 -7.71
C GLY A 61 -17.73 -6.03 -8.07
N SER A 62 -17.19 -6.96 -8.86
CA SER A 62 -15.80 -6.97 -9.35
C SER A 62 -15.44 -5.72 -10.18
N ASN A 63 -16.42 -5.11 -10.85
CA ASN A 63 -16.26 -3.90 -11.66
C ASN A 63 -16.45 -2.61 -10.86
N SER A 64 -16.63 -2.69 -9.53
CA SER A 64 -16.68 -1.50 -8.69
C SER A 64 -15.39 -0.68 -8.83
N LYS A 65 -15.54 0.65 -8.74
CA LYS A 65 -14.42 1.59 -8.78
C LYS A 65 -13.38 1.28 -7.70
N GLN A 66 -13.81 0.79 -6.54
CA GLN A 66 -12.89 0.42 -5.46
C GLN A 66 -12.08 -0.83 -5.80
N SER A 67 -12.75 -1.89 -6.25
CA SER A 67 -12.11 -3.13 -6.70
C SER A 67 -11.09 -2.86 -7.81
N MET A 68 -11.48 -2.11 -8.85
CA MET A 68 -10.59 -1.76 -9.95
C MET A 68 -9.35 -0.98 -9.48
N LYS A 69 -9.51 -0.01 -8.57
CA LYS A 69 -8.38 0.73 -7.98
C LYS A 69 -7.45 -0.19 -7.18
N GLN A 70 -7.99 -1.12 -6.41
CA GLN A 70 -7.19 -2.09 -5.66
C GLN A 70 -6.39 -2.99 -6.60
N VAL A 71 -7.02 -3.51 -7.66
CA VAL A 71 -6.35 -4.34 -8.67
C VAL A 71 -5.23 -3.56 -9.36
N GLN A 72 -5.48 -2.33 -9.79
CA GLN A 72 -4.46 -1.47 -10.41
C GLN A 72 -3.31 -1.17 -9.46
N ALA A 73 -3.59 -0.85 -8.21
CA ALA A 73 -2.56 -0.59 -7.19
C ALA A 73 -1.69 -1.84 -6.95
N SER A 74 -2.31 -3.02 -6.85
CA SER A 74 -1.61 -4.30 -6.70
C SER A 74 -0.75 -4.64 -7.92
N LYS A 75 -1.24 -4.42 -9.14
CA LYS A 75 -0.48 -4.57 -10.38
C LYS A 75 0.74 -3.64 -10.41
N LYS A 76 0.56 -2.37 -10.05
CA LYS A 76 1.66 -1.38 -9.98
C LYS A 76 2.73 -1.81 -8.95
N LYS A 77 2.31 -2.22 -7.75
CA LYS A 77 3.23 -2.75 -6.71
C LYS A 77 3.99 -4.00 -7.17
N LYS A 78 3.33 -4.93 -7.85
CA LYS A 78 3.99 -6.13 -8.41
C LYS A 78 5.03 -5.75 -9.46
N LYS A 79 4.69 -4.83 -10.37
CA LYS A 79 5.61 -4.32 -11.41
C LYS A 79 6.84 -3.66 -10.81
N THR A 80 6.67 -2.77 -9.82
CA THR A 80 7.81 -2.10 -9.17
C THR A 80 8.69 -3.08 -8.41
N LYS A 81 8.10 -4.06 -7.70
CA LYS A 81 8.86 -5.11 -7.00
C LYS A 81 9.72 -5.93 -7.97
N LEU A 82 9.16 -6.34 -9.11
CA LEU A 82 9.90 -7.08 -10.14
C LEU A 82 11.05 -6.25 -10.73
N LYS A 83 10.79 -4.98 -11.08
CA LYS A 83 11.83 -4.06 -11.61
C LYS A 83 12.96 -3.81 -10.61
N ASN A 84 12.64 -3.67 -9.33
CA ASN A 84 13.66 -3.49 -8.30
C ASN A 84 14.48 -4.78 -8.10
N LYS A 85 13.85 -5.95 -8.20
CA LYS A 85 14.54 -7.25 -8.13
C LYS A 85 15.52 -7.45 -9.29
N SER A 86 15.13 -7.13 -10.53
CA SER A 86 16.04 -7.23 -11.69
C SER A 86 17.21 -6.26 -11.57
N ARG A 87 16.94 -4.99 -11.24
CA ARG A 87 17.98 -3.97 -11.03
C ARG A 87 19.00 -4.37 -9.95
N LEU A 88 18.54 -4.98 -8.86
CA LEU A 88 19.44 -5.46 -7.81
C LEU A 88 20.33 -6.61 -8.29
N LYS A 89 19.79 -7.52 -9.11
CA LYS A 89 20.58 -8.61 -9.70
C LYS A 89 21.65 -8.07 -10.66
N GLU A 90 21.27 -7.15 -11.55
CA GLU A 90 22.19 -6.49 -12.49
C GLU A 90 23.33 -5.77 -11.75
N LYS A 91 23.01 -4.99 -10.71
CA LYS A 91 24.03 -4.32 -9.88
C LYS A 91 24.98 -5.28 -9.18
N LYS A 92 24.48 -6.44 -8.72
CA LYS A 92 25.32 -7.46 -8.10
C LYS A 92 26.26 -8.11 -9.12
N LEU A 93 25.74 -8.39 -10.32
CA LEU A 93 26.52 -8.96 -11.41
C LEU A 93 27.61 -8.00 -11.88
N SER A 94 27.28 -6.72 -12.10
CA SER A 94 28.25 -5.71 -12.52
C SER A 94 29.35 -5.52 -11.47
N LYS A 95 29.00 -5.49 -10.18
CA LYS A 95 29.99 -5.38 -9.10
C LYS A 95 30.90 -6.62 -9.04
N LYS A 96 30.35 -7.81 -9.29
CA LYS A 96 31.15 -9.05 -9.37
C LYS A 96 32.12 -9.01 -10.57
N GLN A 97 31.65 -8.56 -11.74
CA GLN A 97 32.48 -8.42 -12.94
C GLN A 97 33.61 -7.40 -12.73
N GLN A 98 33.31 -6.26 -12.12
CA GLN A 98 34.33 -5.26 -11.78
C GLN A 98 35.38 -5.82 -10.82
N LEU A 99 34.97 -6.60 -9.82
CA LEU A 99 35.89 -7.18 -8.84
C LEU A 99 36.76 -8.28 -9.46
N LEU A 100 36.23 -9.05 -10.42
CA LEU A 100 37.02 -10.02 -11.20
C LEU A 100 38.08 -9.32 -12.04
N LEU A 101 37.71 -8.27 -12.76
CA LEU A 101 38.67 -7.48 -13.56
C LEU A 101 39.79 -6.90 -12.69
N GLN A 102 39.46 -6.39 -11.50
CA GLN A 102 40.47 -5.88 -10.56
C GLN A 102 41.41 -6.96 -10.02
N LEU A 103 40.97 -8.21 -9.93
CA LEU A 103 41.83 -9.32 -9.53
C LEU A 103 42.75 -9.73 -10.68
N GLU A 104 42.22 -9.84 -11.90
CA GLU A 104 43.02 -10.13 -13.09
C GLU A 104 44.07 -9.04 -13.38
N GLU A 105 43.76 -7.78 -13.12
CA GLU A 105 44.74 -6.67 -13.23
C GLU A 105 45.85 -6.81 -12.20
N LYS A 106 45.52 -7.19 -10.95
CA LYS A 106 46.52 -7.41 -9.90
C LYS A 106 47.40 -8.63 -10.15
N GLU A 107 46.82 -9.74 -10.62
CA GLU A 107 47.59 -10.94 -10.97
C GLU A 107 48.64 -10.63 -12.03
N LYS A 108 48.30 -9.82 -13.05
CA LYS A 108 49.26 -9.35 -14.05
C LYS A 108 50.34 -8.43 -13.49
N GLU A 109 49.98 -7.51 -12.59
CA GLU A 109 50.95 -6.65 -11.93
C GLU A 109 51.93 -7.46 -11.07
N GLU A 110 51.47 -8.50 -10.37
CA GLU A 110 52.31 -9.42 -9.60
C GLU A 110 53.23 -10.24 -10.51
N GLU A 111 52.73 -10.81 -11.62
CA GLU A 111 53.54 -11.52 -12.62
C GLU A 111 54.62 -10.61 -13.24
N ASP A 112 54.26 -9.36 -13.59
CA ASP A 112 55.19 -8.36 -14.14
C ASP A 112 56.27 -7.92 -13.12
N GLU A 113 55.98 -7.94 -11.81
CA GLU A 113 56.96 -7.67 -10.75
C GLU A 113 57.90 -8.87 -10.51
N GLU A 114 57.38 -10.09 -10.53
CA GLU A 114 58.19 -11.31 -10.44
C GLU A 114 59.15 -11.46 -11.62
N GLU A 115 58.71 -11.19 -12.86
CA GLU A 115 59.58 -11.20 -14.04
C GLU A 115 60.70 -10.15 -13.98
N LYS A 116 60.44 -8.99 -13.37
CA LYS A 116 61.47 -7.95 -13.17
C LYS A 116 62.49 -8.37 -12.12
N GLN A 117 62.05 -8.97 -11.01
CA GLN A 117 62.97 -9.47 -9.97
C GLN A 117 63.86 -10.62 -10.45
N PHE A 118 63.43 -11.41 -11.44
CA PHE A 118 64.22 -12.52 -11.96
C PHE A 118 65.28 -12.09 -13.00
N ASN A 119 65.11 -10.91 -13.62
CA ASN A 119 65.98 -10.39 -14.69
C ASN A 119 67.00 -9.34 -14.22
N GLU A 120 67.00 -9.00 -12.92
CA GLU A 120 67.94 -8.07 -12.26
C GLU A 120 68.97 -8.83 -11.41
#